data_AF-A0A913XJD1-F1
#
_entry.id   AF-A0A913XJD1-F1
#
_cell.length_a   1.000
_cell.length_b   1.000
_cell.length_c   1.000
_cell.angle_alpha   90.00
_cell.angle_beta   90.00
_cell.angle_gamma   90.00
#
_symmetry.space_group_name_H-M   'P 1'
#
loop_
_entity.id
_entity.type
_entity.pdbx_description
1 polymer ?
#
loop_
_entity_poly.entity_id
_entity_poly.type
_entity_poly.pdbx_seq_one_letter_code
_entity_poly.pdbx_strand_id
1 'polypeptide(L)'
;MTERPISRRNKHGFLSDISTSQDEGFIEITLIYNNNDYTVKLPQGADRMTICSEIKRQTGVKGAFYLFDGGKFYLHSSSLTLSNINKVLAGKLEVRGGDWMNKGGDSVWYYYSQTLRPDVKQQLEKRQFVPSDQPP
;
A
#
# COMPACT_ATOMS: atom_id res chain seq x y z
N MET A 1 8.00 44.54 -35.39
CA MET A 1 7.94 45.43 -34.22
C MET A 1 6.58 45.20 -33.57
N THR A 2 6.56 44.40 -32.51
CA THR A 2 6.33 44.82 -31.08
C THR A 2 4.83 44.98 -30.78
N GLU A 3 4.21 44.48 -29.73
CA GLU A 3 4.54 43.61 -28.58
C GLU A 3 3.20 43.22 -27.91
N ARG A 4 3.27 42.18 -27.08
CA ARG A 4 2.33 41.50 -26.15
C ARG A 4 1.56 42.43 -25.13
N PRO A 5 0.84 41.94 -24.08
CA PRO A 5 -0.22 40.90 -23.93
C PRO A 5 -1.27 41.14 -22.77
N ILE A 6 -2.05 40.08 -22.45
CA ILE A 6 -2.72 39.71 -21.17
C ILE A 6 -4.08 40.37 -20.83
N SER A 7 -5.14 39.55 -20.72
CA SER A 7 -5.84 39.34 -19.43
C SER A 7 -6.86 38.19 -19.44
N ARG A 8 -6.65 37.25 -18.51
CA ARG A 8 -7.62 36.32 -17.86
C ARG A 8 -8.18 35.14 -18.67
N ARG A 9 -7.76 33.92 -18.28
CA ARG A 9 -8.67 32.96 -17.62
C ARG A 9 -7.97 31.71 -17.07
N ASN A 10 -8.38 31.40 -15.84
CA ASN A 10 -8.64 30.10 -15.25
C ASN A 10 -7.50 29.13 -14.90
N LYS A 11 -7.35 29.01 -13.57
CA LYS A 11 -6.90 27.87 -12.77
C LYS A 11 -7.32 26.52 -13.38
N HIS A 12 -6.34 25.75 -13.86
CA HIS A 12 -6.29 24.28 -13.98
C HIS A 12 -4.82 23.97 -14.36
N GLY A 13 -4.14 22.93 -13.87
CA GLY A 13 -4.42 21.93 -12.87
C GLY A 13 -3.07 21.39 -12.41
N PHE A 14 -2.97 21.01 -11.15
CA PHE A 14 -1.89 20.18 -10.66
C PHE A 14 -2.23 18.74 -11.06
N LEU A 15 -1.72 18.29 -12.20
CA LEU A 15 -1.60 16.87 -12.54
C LEU A 15 -0.13 16.68 -12.89
N SER A 16 0.65 16.30 -11.88
CA SER A 16 2.01 15.83 -12.08
C SER A 16 1.96 14.59 -12.96
N ASP A 17 2.68 14.68 -14.08
CA ASP A 17 2.86 13.65 -15.10
C ASP A 17 3.27 12.30 -14.48
N ILE A 18 2.30 11.39 -14.38
CA ILE A 18 2.58 9.96 -14.20
C ILE A 18 2.94 9.45 -15.61
N SER A 19 4.23 9.41 -15.90
CA SER A 19 4.77 8.71 -17.07
C SER A 19 4.59 7.20 -16.87
N THR A 20 3.38 6.72 -17.09
CA THR A 20 3.10 5.29 -17.20
C THR A 20 3.55 4.88 -18.60
N SER A 21 4.80 4.44 -18.76
CA SER A 21 5.16 3.61 -19.90
C SER A 21 4.46 2.26 -19.71
N GLN A 22 3.18 2.20 -20.11
CA GLN A 22 2.43 0.96 -20.21
C GLN A 22 3.03 0.15 -21.36
N ASP A 23 3.98 -0.72 -21.02
CA ASP A 23 4.22 -1.91 -21.82
C ASP A 23 2.89 -2.69 -21.78
N GLU A 24 2.20 -2.84 -22.92
CA GLU A 24 0.74 -3.08 -23.10
C GLU A 24 0.11 -4.30 -22.37
N GLY A 25 0.83 -4.97 -21.47
CA GLY A 25 0.32 -6.09 -20.67
C GLY A 25 0.84 -6.16 -19.24
N PHE A 26 1.58 -5.17 -18.73
CA PHE A 26 2.20 -5.25 -17.40
C PHE A 26 1.96 -4.01 -16.53
N ILE A 27 1.84 -4.24 -15.23
CA ILE A 27 1.84 -3.23 -14.17
C ILE A 27 3.19 -3.34 -13.45
N GLU A 28 3.95 -2.25 -13.43
CA GLU A 28 5.22 -2.17 -12.73
C GLU A 28 5.01 -1.63 -11.31
N ILE A 29 5.58 -2.32 -10.31
CA ILE A 29 5.59 -1.87 -8.92
C ILE A 29 7.02 -1.82 -8.38
N THR A 30 7.28 -0.83 -7.54
CA THR A 30 8.55 -0.73 -6.80
C THR A 30 8.35 -1.24 -5.38
N LEU A 31 9.14 -2.25 -5.01
CA LEU A 31 9.14 -2.87 -3.70
C LEU A 31 10.46 -2.57 -2.97
N ILE A 32 10.42 -2.44 -1.65
CA ILE A 32 11.60 -2.39 -0.79
C ILE A 32 11.66 -3.69 0.01
N TYR A 33 12.80 -4.38 -0.01
CA TYR A 33 13.04 -5.54 0.84
C TYR A 33 14.50 -5.58 1.30
N ASN A 34 14.75 -5.74 2.60
CA ASN A 34 16.10 -5.72 3.19
C ASN A 34 16.94 -4.50 2.74
N ASN A 35 16.33 -3.31 2.73
CA ASN A 35 16.92 -2.04 2.28
C ASN A 35 17.32 -1.99 0.80
N ASN A 36 16.89 -2.94 -0.02
CA ASN A 36 17.10 -2.93 -1.47
C ASN A 36 15.78 -2.62 -2.18
N ASP A 37 15.86 -1.83 -3.26
CA ASP A 37 14.75 -1.57 -4.16
C ASP A 37 14.65 -2.70 -5.21
N TYR A 38 13.43 -3.15 -5.48
CA TYR A 38 13.11 -4.16 -6.49
C TYR A 38 12.00 -3.66 -7.39
N THR A 39 12.21 -3.75 -8.70
CA THR A 39 11.18 -3.49 -9.70
C THR A 39 10.52 -4.79 -10.11
N VAL A 40 9.21 -4.90 -9.89
CA VAL A 40 8.43 -6.10 -10.18
C VAL A 40 7.41 -5.79 -11.27
N LYS A 41 7.45 -6.55 -12.37
CA LYS A 41 6.49 -6.46 -13.47
C LYS A 41 5.43 -7.54 -13.30
N LEU A 42 4.19 -7.12 -13.09
CA LEU A 42 3.04 -8.00 -12.89
C LEU A 42 2.19 -8.02 -14.16
N PRO A 43 1.84 -9.18 -14.73
CA PRO A 43 0.92 -9.25 -15.85
C PRO A 43 -0.43 -8.61 -15.52
N GLN A 44 -1.07 -7.95 -16.48
CA GLN A 44 -2.47 -7.56 -16.35
C GLN A 44 -3.34 -8.82 -16.18
N GLY A 45 -4.26 -8.77 -15.22
CA GLY A 45 -5.08 -9.92 -14.85
C GLY A 45 -4.37 -10.99 -14.02
N ALA A 46 -3.12 -10.77 -13.58
CA ALA A 46 -2.42 -11.68 -12.69
C ALA A 46 -3.25 -12.00 -11.43
N ASP A 47 -3.39 -13.30 -11.16
CA ASP A 47 -4.05 -13.80 -9.97
C ASP A 47 -3.12 -13.68 -8.74
N ARG A 48 -3.69 -13.92 -7.55
CA ARG A 48 -2.94 -13.86 -6.29
C ARG A 48 -1.68 -14.72 -6.33
N MET A 49 -1.75 -15.93 -6.89
CA MET A 49 -0.63 -16.86 -6.91
C MET A 49 0.50 -16.36 -7.79
N THR A 50 0.18 -15.84 -8.99
CA THR A 50 1.14 -15.24 -9.92
C THR A 50 1.82 -14.04 -9.27
N ILE A 51 1.04 -13.13 -8.67
CA ILE A 51 1.58 -11.96 -7.97
C ILE A 51 2.54 -12.40 -6.85
N CYS A 52 2.10 -13.33 -5.99
CA CYS A 52 2.95 -13.84 -4.91
C CYS A 52 4.23 -14.47 -5.42
N SER A 53 4.14 -15.28 -6.47
CA SER A 53 5.28 -16.00 -7.04
C SER A 53 6.28 -15.04 -7.63
N GLU A 54 5.81 -14.01 -8.35
CA GLU A 54 6.67 -13.02 -8.96
C GLU A 54 7.38 -12.13 -7.93
N ILE A 55 6.67 -11.70 -6.87
CA ILE A 55 7.29 -10.98 -5.75
C ILE A 55 8.36 -11.84 -5.07
N LYS A 56 8.05 -13.11 -4.77
CA LYS A 56 9.00 -14.05 -4.16
C LYS A 56 10.22 -14.30 -5.04
N ARG A 57 10.01 -14.45 -6.35
CA ARG A 57 11.08 -14.67 -7.33
C ARG A 57 12.05 -13.50 -7.38
N GLN A 58 11.54 -12.28 -7.33
CA GLN A 58 12.35 -11.06 -7.42
C GLN A 58 13.04 -10.70 -6.10
N THR A 59 12.31 -10.78 -4.99
CA THR A 59 12.80 -10.34 -3.67
C THR A 59 13.50 -11.44 -2.87
N GLY A 60 13.23 -12.70 -3.18
CA GLY A 60 13.71 -13.85 -2.40
C GLY A 60 12.97 -14.09 -1.08
N VAL A 61 11.90 -13.33 -0.79
CA VAL A 61 11.09 -13.53 0.42
C VAL A 61 10.50 -14.94 0.48
N LYS A 62 10.55 -15.59 1.64
CA LYS A 62 10.05 -16.96 1.83
C LYS A 62 8.71 -16.94 2.59
N GLY A 63 7.94 -18.01 2.51
CA GLY A 63 6.71 -18.14 3.29
C GLY A 63 5.66 -17.04 3.02
N ALA A 64 4.90 -16.69 4.06
CA ALA A 64 3.93 -15.61 4.04
C ALA A 64 4.60 -14.25 4.29
N PHE A 65 4.16 -13.22 3.58
CA PHE A 65 4.66 -11.85 3.68
C PHE A 65 3.50 -10.85 3.58
N TYR A 66 3.78 -9.58 3.85
CA TYR A 66 2.86 -8.49 3.59
C TYR A 66 3.56 -7.30 2.94
N LEU A 67 2.80 -6.50 2.21
CA LEU A 67 3.23 -5.22 1.65
C LEU A 67 2.77 -4.08 2.57
N PHE A 68 3.65 -3.13 2.84
CA PHE A 68 3.42 -2.01 3.74
C PHE A 68 3.82 -0.69 3.07
N ASP A 69 2.96 0.31 3.11
CA ASP A 69 3.18 1.62 2.44
C ASP A 69 3.87 2.66 3.34
N GLY A 70 4.36 2.27 4.52
CA GLY A 70 4.89 3.22 5.50
C GLY A 70 3.81 3.88 6.37
N GLY A 71 2.52 3.59 6.10
CA GLY A 71 1.39 4.28 6.72
C GLY A 71 0.34 3.31 7.26
N LYS A 72 -0.86 3.37 6.68
CA LYS A 72 -2.06 2.67 7.17
C LYS A 72 -2.39 1.43 6.35
N PHE A 73 -1.75 1.23 5.20
CA PHE A 73 -2.07 0.11 4.32
C PHE A 73 -1.10 -1.04 4.57
N TYR A 74 -1.69 -2.18 4.94
CA TYR A 74 -1.01 -3.45 5.05
C TYR A 74 -1.77 -4.47 4.18
N LEU A 75 -1.07 -5.12 3.26
CA LEU A 75 -1.64 -6.12 2.36
C LEU A 75 -0.93 -7.45 2.54
N HIS A 76 -1.61 -8.40 3.18
CA HIS A 76 -1.08 -9.74 3.35
C HIS A 76 -1.05 -10.52 2.02
N SER A 77 -0.08 -11.42 1.87
CA SER A 77 0.09 -12.28 0.69
C SER A 77 -1.15 -13.12 0.34
N SER A 78 -2.04 -13.40 1.30
CA SER A 78 -3.33 -14.07 1.05
C SER A 78 -4.39 -13.17 0.40
N SER A 79 -4.24 -11.85 0.47
CA SER A 79 -5.21 -10.85 0.00
C SER A 79 -4.68 -10.01 -1.18
N LEU A 80 -3.56 -10.42 -1.77
CA LEU A 80 -2.98 -9.73 -2.93
C LEU A 80 -3.87 -9.89 -4.16
N THR A 81 -4.28 -8.75 -4.69
CA THR A 81 -4.97 -8.61 -5.97
C THR A 81 -4.41 -7.37 -6.67
N LEU A 82 -4.45 -7.33 -8.00
CA LEU A 82 -4.04 -6.14 -8.75
C LEU A 82 -4.84 -4.91 -8.32
N SER A 83 -6.14 -5.06 -8.07
CA SER A 83 -6.99 -3.96 -7.60
C SER A 83 -6.54 -3.39 -6.26
N ASN A 84 -6.08 -4.24 -5.32
CA ASN A 84 -5.56 -3.77 -4.03
C ASN A 84 -4.18 -3.11 -4.19
N ILE A 85 -3.32 -3.67 -5.04
CA ILE A 85 -1.99 -3.11 -5.34
C ILE A 85 -2.12 -1.75 -6.04
N ASN A 86 -3.06 -1.60 -6.97
CA ASN A 86 -3.33 -0.33 -7.65
C ASN A 86 -3.75 0.80 -6.70
N LYS A 87 -4.39 0.49 -5.57
CA LYS A 87 -4.75 1.50 -4.57
C LYS A 87 -3.53 2.08 -3.84
N VAL A 88 -2.43 1.34 -3.81
CA VAL A 88 -1.19 1.69 -3.08
C VAL A 88 0.01 1.89 -4.03
N LEU A 89 -0.24 1.91 -5.34
CA LEU A 89 0.79 1.99 -6.40
C LEU A 89 1.56 3.31 -6.40
N ALA A 90 1.02 4.35 -5.75
CA ALA A 90 1.60 5.69 -5.74
C ALA A 90 2.90 5.80 -4.92
N GLY A 91 3.26 4.77 -4.15
CA GLY A 91 4.45 4.77 -3.29
C GLY A 91 5.28 3.50 -3.40
N LYS A 92 6.46 3.53 -2.78
CA LYS A 92 7.29 2.33 -2.58
C LYS A 92 6.65 1.45 -1.51
N LEU A 93 6.46 0.17 -1.80
CA LEU A 93 5.88 -0.79 -0.85
C LEU A 93 6.98 -1.61 -0.20
N GLU A 94 7.08 -1.56 1.12
CA GLU A 94 7.98 -2.39 1.88
C GLU A 94 7.41 -3.81 2.02
N VAL A 95 8.17 -4.80 1.56
CA VAL A 95 7.89 -6.21 1.80
C VAL A 95 8.38 -6.55 3.20
N ARG A 96 7.49 -7.10 4.04
CA ARG A 96 7.82 -7.49 5.41
C ARG A 96 7.33 -8.89 5.71
N GLY A 97 8.00 -9.51 6.69
CA GLY A 97 7.79 -10.91 7.03
C GLY A 97 8.47 -11.86 6.05
N GLY A 98 8.32 -13.16 6.28
CA GLY A 98 8.84 -14.18 5.38
C GLY A 98 10.33 -14.51 5.52
N ASP A 99 10.92 -14.15 6.66
CA ASP A 99 12.25 -14.57 7.07
C ASP A 99 12.17 -15.42 8.36
N TRP A 100 13.28 -16.05 8.76
CA TRP A 100 13.33 -16.91 9.96
C TRP A 100 13.25 -16.13 11.29
N MET A 101 13.68 -14.86 11.31
CA MET A 101 13.68 -13.99 12.49
C MET A 101 12.29 -13.33 12.71
N ASN A 102 11.60 -12.96 11.63
CA ASN A 102 10.23 -12.46 11.60
C ASN A 102 9.29 -13.65 11.35
N LYS A 103 8.81 -14.28 12.42
CA LYS A 103 7.94 -15.48 12.48
C LYS A 103 6.69 -15.48 11.56
N GLY A 104 6.88 -15.45 10.24
CA GLY A 104 5.84 -15.44 9.22
C GLY A 104 5.08 -14.11 9.11
N GLY A 105 4.81 -13.66 7.89
CA GLY A 105 3.87 -12.56 7.64
C GLY A 105 2.51 -12.74 8.32
N ASP A 106 2.12 -13.99 8.60
CA ASP A 106 0.90 -14.34 9.33
C ASP A 106 0.87 -13.82 10.77
N SER A 107 1.98 -13.92 11.54
CA SER A 107 2.01 -13.47 12.94
C SER A 107 1.89 -11.95 13.03
N VAL A 108 2.55 -11.25 12.11
CA VAL A 108 2.49 -9.79 12.03
C VAL A 108 1.13 -9.33 11.55
N TRP A 109 0.54 -10.03 10.56
CA TRP A 109 -0.81 -9.76 10.11
C TRP A 109 -1.85 -10.00 11.22
N TYR A 110 -1.72 -11.07 12.00
CA TYR A 110 -2.59 -11.35 13.14
C TYR A 110 -2.55 -10.18 14.14
N TYR A 111 -1.35 -9.70 14.50
CA TYR A 111 -1.21 -8.56 15.39
C TYR A 111 -1.91 -7.30 14.86
N TYR A 112 -1.65 -6.90 13.60
CA TYR A 112 -2.22 -5.69 13.04
C TYR A 112 -3.73 -5.80 12.76
N SER A 113 -4.23 -6.99 12.40
CA SER A 113 -5.67 -7.21 12.18
C SER A 113 -6.49 -7.17 13.48
N GLN A 114 -5.88 -7.48 14.63
CA GLN A 114 -6.52 -7.41 15.95
C GLN A 114 -6.34 -6.04 16.62
N THR A 115 -5.48 -5.17 16.08
CA THR A 115 -5.22 -3.87 16.67
C THR A 115 -6.33 -2.90 16.28
N LEU A 116 -7.04 -2.36 17.27
CA LEU A 116 -8.04 -1.32 17.04
C LEU A 116 -7.40 -0.11 16.37
N ARG A 117 -8.07 0.42 15.35
CA ARG A 117 -7.63 1.65 14.71
C ARG A 117 -7.53 2.77 15.75
N PRO A 118 -6.55 3.69 15.64
CA PRO A 118 -6.34 4.75 16.62
C PRO A 118 -7.59 5.60 16.89
N ASP A 119 -8.40 5.86 15.85
CA ASP A 119 -9.64 6.62 15.96
C ASP A 119 -10.74 5.86 16.71
N VAL A 120 -10.82 4.55 16.55
CA VAL A 120 -11.75 3.68 17.31
C VAL A 120 -11.31 3.58 18.76
N LYS A 121 -10.00 3.45 18.99
CA LYS A 121 -9.43 3.44 20.34
C LYS A 121 -9.75 4.73 21.10
N GLN A 122 -9.56 5.90 20.47
CA GLN A 122 -9.94 7.19 21.07
C GLN A 122 -11.44 7.30 21.36
N GLN A 123 -12.31 6.76 20.51
CA GLN A 123 -13.76 6.75 20.77
C GLN A 123 -14.14 5.85 21.95
N LEU A 124 -13.49 4.69 22.08
CA LEU A 124 -13.71 3.78 23.21
C LEU A 124 -13.21 4.38 24.53
N GLU A 125 -12.03 5.01 24.52
CA GLU A 125 -11.50 5.74 25.69
C GLU A 125 -12.44 6.88 26.11
N LYS A 126 -12.97 7.65 25.14
CA LYS A 126 -13.95 8.71 25.42
C LYS A 126 -15.26 8.15 26.00
N ARG A 127 -15.71 6.97 25.57
CA ARG A 127 -16.91 6.30 26.11
C ARG A 127 -16.69 5.70 27.49
N GLN A 128 -15.50 5.21 27.80
CA GLN A 128 -15.14 4.73 29.15
C GLN A 128 -15.14 5.86 30.19
N PHE A 129 -14.94 7.10 29.75
CA PHE A 129 -14.98 8.28 30.62
C PHE A 129 -16.38 8.86 30.85
N VAL A 130 -17.43 8.27 30.28
CA VAL A 130 -18.82 8.67 30.60
C VAL A 130 -19.25 7.89 31.85
N PRO A 131 -19.48 8.55 33.01
CA PRO A 131 -20.02 7.88 34.17
C PRO A 131 -21.36 7.24 33.84
N SER A 132 -21.62 6.04 34.35
CA SER A 132 -22.84 5.26 34.10
C SER A 132 -24.15 5.97 34.52
N ASP A 133 -24.05 7.11 35.21
CA ASP A 133 -25.15 7.87 35.80
C ASP A 133 -25.61 9.06 34.92
N GLN A 134 -25.55 8.96 33.59
CA GLN A 134 -26.32 9.88 32.75
C GLN A 134 -27.74 9.33 32.56
N PRO A 135 -28.78 10.01 33.10
CA PRO A 135 -30.16 9.62 32.82
C PRO A 135 -30.50 9.83 31.33
N PRO A 136 -31.47 9.08 30.79
CA PRO A 136 -31.88 9.14 29.38
C PRO A 136 -32.45 10.50 28.97
#